data_AF-Q81BX8-F1
#
_entry.id   AF-Q81BX8-F1
#
_cell.length_a   1.000
_cell.length_b   1.000
_cell.length_c   1.000
_cell.angle_alpha   90.00
_cell.angle_beta   90.00
_cell.angle_gamma   90.00
#
_symmetry.space_group_name_H-M   'P 1'
#
loop_
_entity.id
_entity.type
_entity.pdbx_description
1 polymer ?
#
loop_
_entity_poly.entity_id
_entity_poly.type
_entity_poly.pdbx_seq_one_letter_code
_entity_poly.pdbx_strand_id
1 'polypeptide(L)'
;MVKYSKISKWILGVGLVTITCNGLQIQAETKEKNVKNVLQMEPVGIQKSVDELAHPSKVQENESFTKRLKLADLSQRPLAPTDNIKPLAEEKKYSMAELNQLNNKQLTDLLVTIKWYQIPELFQFNSDSLKFYQDDSRMQAIINKLAEQGQAYTQDDSKGIETLVEALRAAFYLGFYHDELSKLNERSYHDKCLPALKTIAKNPNFKLGTSEQNKVIASYGKLIGNASADVETVLYAGEIFKQYNDNLATFIEDRTKGDAIYELMKGIDFDIQTDMYTTGKEPKDTMWFRNIDNFINEINRFALLGTVTNKNGWLINNGIYYAGRLGKLHSTPTKGQQVVTDAMRIYPYLGEQYFVAAEQITTNYGGIDANGKTVNLDQIREEGKKKYLPKTYTFDDGAIVFKAGDKVSEEKIKRLYWAAKEVRSQFYRTVGSDKPLEKWTC
;
A
#
# COMPACT_ATOMS: atom_id res chain seq x y z
N MET A 1 47.56 1.64 -5.29
CA MET A 1 48.52 2.75 -5.53
C MET A 1 47.75 4.05 -5.49
N VAL A 2 48.16 4.99 -4.62
CA VAL A 2 47.98 6.48 -4.69
C VAL A 2 46.52 7.00 -4.64
N LYS A 3 46.12 8.05 -3.90
CA LYS A 3 46.49 8.78 -2.67
C LYS A 3 45.31 9.74 -2.39
N TYR A 4 45.11 10.06 -1.11
CA TYR A 4 44.35 11.15 -0.49
C TYR A 4 44.15 12.48 -1.26
N SER A 5 43.07 13.23 -0.95
CA SER A 5 43.16 14.57 -0.33
C SER A 5 41.80 15.19 0.06
N LYS A 6 41.73 15.72 1.30
CA LYS A 6 40.73 16.68 1.84
C LYS A 6 41.16 18.10 1.49
N ILE A 7 40.23 19.01 1.15
CA ILE A 7 40.36 20.46 1.43
C ILE A 7 38.99 21.07 1.79
N SER A 8 38.95 21.72 2.95
CA SER A 8 37.91 22.60 3.47
C SER A 8 38.14 24.06 3.04
N LYS A 9 37.07 24.86 2.86
CA LYS A 9 37.10 26.33 3.01
C LYS A 9 35.78 26.86 3.56
N TRP A 10 35.89 27.55 4.70
CA TRP A 10 34.93 28.48 5.30
C TRP A 10 35.05 29.84 4.60
N ILE A 11 33.92 30.55 4.38
CA ILE A 11 33.90 32.00 4.20
C ILE A 11 32.80 32.59 5.09
N LEU A 12 33.21 33.40 6.07
CA LEU A 12 32.41 34.36 6.80
C LEU A 12 32.18 35.58 5.91
N GLY A 13 30.93 35.97 5.71
CA GLY A 13 30.54 37.23 5.07
C GLY A 13 29.69 38.06 6.02
N VAL A 14 30.28 39.11 6.60
CA VAL A 14 29.60 40.15 7.38
C VAL A 14 28.96 41.13 6.39
N GLY A 15 27.64 41.29 6.46
CA GLY A 15 26.92 42.34 5.75
C GLY A 15 26.48 43.44 6.71
N LEU A 16 27.27 44.52 6.80
CA LEU A 16 26.85 45.79 7.38
C LEU A 16 25.88 46.48 6.40
N VAL A 17 24.65 46.73 6.82
CA VAL A 17 23.73 47.63 6.10
C VAL A 17 23.72 48.96 6.84
N THR A 18 24.45 49.94 6.32
CA THR A 18 24.30 51.35 6.66
C THR A 18 23.19 51.95 5.80
N ILE A 19 22.04 52.24 6.41
CA ILE A 19 21.04 53.15 5.85
C ILE A 19 21.30 54.51 6.49
N THR A 20 21.71 55.50 5.69
CA THR A 20 21.73 56.91 6.08
C THR A 20 20.30 57.44 6.02
N CYS A 21 19.67 57.59 7.18
CA CYS A 21 18.45 58.37 7.35
C CYS A 21 18.79 59.87 7.40
N ASN A 22 17.96 60.71 6.80
CA ASN A 22 17.80 62.06 7.31
C ASN A 22 17.18 61.96 8.71
N GLY A 23 18.05 62.03 9.72
CA GLY A 23 17.78 62.55 11.06
C GLY A 23 16.96 61.67 12.00
N LEU A 24 17.65 60.78 12.72
CA LEU A 24 17.49 60.40 14.14
C LEU A 24 17.89 58.94 14.33
N GLN A 25 19.07 58.72 14.93
CA GLN A 25 19.49 57.43 15.47
C GLN A 25 18.82 57.23 16.83
N ILE A 26 18.02 56.17 16.96
CA ILE A 26 17.66 55.60 18.26
C ILE A 26 18.06 54.13 18.21
N GLN A 27 19.12 53.79 18.97
CA GLN A 27 19.38 52.43 19.39
C GLN A 27 18.43 52.12 20.53
N ALA A 28 17.57 51.11 20.33
CA ALA A 28 16.83 50.48 21.41
C ALA A 28 16.97 48.96 21.26
N GLU A 29 17.78 48.37 22.12
CA GLU A 29 17.65 46.97 22.50
C GLU A 29 16.46 46.86 23.46
N THR A 30 15.44 46.05 23.15
CA THR A 30 14.80 45.21 24.17
C THR A 30 13.95 44.09 23.57
N LYS A 31 13.98 42.98 24.32
CA LYS A 31 13.46 41.64 24.05
C LYS A 31 11.93 41.60 23.98
N GLU A 32 11.41 40.76 23.08
CA GLU A 32 10.12 40.12 23.27
C GLU A 32 10.27 38.59 23.17
N LYS A 33 9.68 37.92 24.17
CA LYS A 33 9.68 36.47 24.37
C LYS A 33 8.56 35.85 23.55
N ASN A 34 8.87 34.63 23.08
CA ASN A 34 8.08 33.41 23.15
C ASN A 34 7.43 32.82 21.88
N VAL A 35 7.91 31.61 21.61
CA VAL A 35 7.25 30.41 21.05
C VAL A 35 6.87 30.44 19.57
N LYS A 36 7.81 29.95 18.75
CA LYS A 36 7.69 28.62 18.12
C LYS A 36 9.07 28.19 17.64
N ASN A 37 9.65 27.20 18.33
CA ASN A 37 10.76 26.42 17.80
C ASN A 37 10.26 25.70 16.54
N VAL A 38 10.46 26.30 15.37
CA VAL A 38 10.56 25.52 14.15
C VAL A 38 11.98 24.97 14.17
N LEU A 39 12.12 23.79 14.78
CA LEU A 39 13.22 22.88 14.47
C LEU A 39 13.15 22.65 12.95
N GLN A 40 13.93 23.42 12.19
CA GLN A 40 14.37 22.98 10.88
C GLN A 40 15.27 21.77 11.13
N MET A 41 14.66 20.59 11.17
CA MET A 41 15.38 19.36 10.88
C MET A 41 15.75 19.43 9.40
N GLU A 42 17.04 19.57 9.12
CA GLU A 42 17.57 19.16 7.81
C GLU A 42 17.25 17.67 7.62
N PRO A 43 16.68 17.25 6.48
CA PRO A 43 16.45 15.85 6.22
C PRO A 43 17.80 15.16 5.97
N VAL A 44 18.34 14.51 7.01
CA VAL A 44 19.33 13.45 6.83
C VAL A 44 18.56 12.19 6.46
N GLY A 45 18.56 11.88 5.17
CA GLY A 45 17.89 10.72 4.59
C GLY A 45 17.15 11.13 3.33
N ILE A 46 17.49 10.49 2.20
CA ILE A 46 16.87 10.72 0.89
C ILE A 46 15.34 10.71 1.06
N GLN A 47 14.72 11.87 0.83
CA GLN A 47 13.28 12.04 0.91
C GLN A 47 12.65 11.35 -0.30
N LYS A 48 12.28 10.08 -0.12
CA LYS A 48 11.44 9.34 -1.05
C LYS A 48 9.99 9.85 -0.92
N SER A 49 9.33 10.04 -2.06
CA SER A 49 7.97 10.55 -2.13
C SER A 49 6.99 9.63 -1.42
N VAL A 50 5.89 10.21 -0.93
CA VAL A 50 4.77 9.50 -0.28
C VAL A 50 4.24 8.32 -1.13
N ASP A 51 4.47 8.34 -2.44
CA ASP A 51 4.11 7.28 -3.39
C ASP A 51 4.89 5.95 -3.25
N GLU A 52 6.03 5.91 -2.56
CA GLU A 52 6.72 4.63 -2.28
C GLU A 52 6.12 3.85 -1.10
N LEU A 53 5.21 4.46 -0.32
CA LEU A 53 4.61 3.82 0.86
C LEU A 53 3.55 2.77 0.52
N ALA A 54 3.09 2.72 -0.73
CA ALA A 54 2.13 1.69 -1.16
C ALA A 54 2.81 0.38 -1.58
N HIS A 55 4.00 0.43 -2.20
CA HIS A 55 4.77 -0.75 -2.61
C HIS A 55 6.25 -0.39 -2.77
N PRO A 56 7.15 -0.88 -1.91
CA PRO A 56 8.56 -0.63 -2.08
C PRO A 56 9.16 -1.70 -2.97
N SER A 57 9.18 -1.43 -4.26
CA SER A 57 10.04 -2.16 -5.16
C SER A 57 10.81 -1.14 -6.00
N LYS A 58 12.11 -1.04 -5.73
CA LYS A 58 13.08 -0.52 -6.71
C LYS A 58 13.14 -1.52 -7.87
N VAL A 59 12.06 -1.59 -8.64
CA VAL A 59 12.01 -2.33 -9.90
C VAL A 59 12.69 -1.45 -10.92
N GLN A 60 13.53 -2.06 -11.75
CA GLN A 60 13.97 -1.45 -13.00
C GLN A 60 12.71 -0.99 -13.76
N GLU A 61 12.50 0.32 -13.86
CA GLU A 61 11.33 0.93 -14.47
C GLU A 61 11.16 0.42 -15.90
N ASN A 62 10.24 -0.52 -16.11
CA ASN A 62 9.74 -0.82 -17.44
C ASN A 62 8.60 0.15 -17.74
N GLU A 63 8.49 0.67 -18.98
CA GLU A 63 7.48 1.66 -19.39
C GLU A 63 6.03 1.24 -19.06
N SER A 64 5.80 -0.07 -18.93
CA SER A 64 4.57 -0.69 -18.42
C SER A 64 4.17 -0.25 -17.00
N PHE A 65 5.15 -0.12 -16.09
CA PHE A 65 4.93 0.23 -14.69
C PHE A 65 4.71 1.75 -14.51
N THR A 66 5.43 2.57 -15.27
CA THR A 66 5.25 4.03 -15.29
C THR A 66 3.86 4.43 -15.83
N LYS A 67 3.22 3.59 -16.65
CA LYS A 67 1.81 3.75 -17.07
C LYS A 67 0.78 3.41 -15.98
N ARG A 68 1.12 2.61 -14.95
CA ARG A 68 0.26 2.39 -13.76
C ARG A 68 0.19 3.64 -12.88
N LEU A 69 1.29 4.37 -12.75
CA LEU A 69 1.40 5.55 -11.87
C LEU A 69 0.48 6.74 -12.23
N LYS A 70 -0.22 6.70 -13.37
CA LYS A 70 -1.21 7.73 -13.75
C LYS A 70 -2.63 7.42 -13.28
N LEU A 71 -2.87 6.27 -12.64
CA LEU A 71 -4.14 5.91 -12.03
C LEU A 71 -3.97 5.86 -10.50
N ALA A 72 -4.98 6.30 -9.76
CA ALA A 72 -5.15 5.77 -8.41
C ALA A 72 -5.33 4.25 -8.56
N ASP A 73 -4.61 3.45 -7.79
CA ASP A 73 -4.82 2.00 -7.77
C ASP A 73 -6.26 1.71 -7.29
N LEU A 74 -7.15 1.41 -8.23
CA LEU A 74 -8.58 1.17 -7.98
C LEU A 74 -8.83 -0.18 -7.28
N SER A 75 -7.78 -0.98 -7.07
CA SER A 75 -7.84 -2.18 -6.21
C SER A 75 -7.71 -1.83 -4.72
N GLN A 76 -7.39 -0.58 -4.35
CA GLN A 76 -7.32 -0.20 -2.94
C GLN A 76 -8.72 -0.19 -2.32
N ARG A 77 -8.87 -0.86 -1.17
CA ARG A 77 -10.10 -0.74 -0.38
C ARG A 77 -10.16 0.66 0.22
N PRO A 78 -11.30 1.39 0.12
CA PRO A 78 -11.43 2.72 0.72
C PRO A 78 -11.11 2.72 2.21
N LEU A 79 -10.33 3.71 2.66
CA LEU A 79 -10.04 3.93 4.08
C LEU A 79 -11.33 4.08 4.88
N ALA A 80 -11.29 3.67 6.14
CA ALA A 80 -12.40 3.91 7.04
C ALA A 80 -12.62 5.43 7.15
N PRO A 81 -13.88 5.90 7.21
CA PRO A 81 -14.15 7.21 7.78
C PRO A 81 -13.38 7.29 9.09
N THR A 82 -12.57 8.33 9.27
CA THR A 82 -11.86 8.56 10.52
C THR A 82 -12.88 8.80 11.62
N ASP A 83 -13.27 7.74 12.32
CA ASP A 83 -13.91 7.88 13.61
C ASP A 83 -12.88 8.56 14.53
N ASN A 84 -13.30 9.63 15.19
CA ASN A 84 -12.50 10.34 16.18
C ASN A 84 -11.99 9.32 17.21
N ILE A 85 -10.74 8.88 17.04
CA ILE A 85 -10.07 7.97 17.97
C ILE A 85 -10.00 8.73 19.29
N LYS A 86 -10.85 8.36 20.25
CA LYS A 86 -10.70 8.82 21.63
C LYS A 86 -9.26 8.52 22.04
N PRO A 87 -8.54 9.46 22.69
CA PRO A 87 -7.22 9.16 23.20
C PRO A 87 -7.37 7.96 24.14
N LEU A 88 -6.77 6.83 23.77
CA LEU A 88 -6.61 5.73 24.69
C LEU A 88 -5.81 6.25 25.89
N ALA A 89 -6.17 5.81 27.10
CA ALA A 89 -5.36 6.02 28.29
C ALA A 89 -3.89 5.67 27.98
N GLU A 90 -2.92 6.33 28.64
CA GLU A 90 -1.50 6.09 28.42
C GLU A 90 -1.14 4.61 28.64
N GLU A 91 -1.19 3.82 27.57
CA GLU A 91 -0.79 2.43 27.58
C GLU A 91 0.73 2.35 27.73
N LYS A 92 1.20 1.48 28.63
CA LYS A 92 2.64 1.22 28.80
C LYS A 92 3.29 0.93 27.45
N LYS A 93 4.37 1.65 27.16
CA LYS A 93 5.22 1.42 25.99
C LYS A 93 6.41 0.54 26.38
N TYR A 94 6.87 -0.26 25.41
CA TYR A 94 7.98 -1.17 25.53
C TYR A 94 9.00 -0.83 24.45
N SER A 95 10.21 -0.47 24.85
CA SER A 95 11.33 -0.21 23.92
C SER A 95 11.96 -1.52 23.45
N MET A 96 12.64 -1.50 22.30
CA MET A 96 13.38 -2.68 21.83
C MET A 96 14.51 -3.06 22.80
N ALA A 97 15.10 -2.08 23.48
CA ALA A 97 16.10 -2.28 24.53
C ALA A 97 15.56 -3.09 25.72
N GLU A 98 14.34 -2.80 26.19
CA GLU A 98 13.68 -3.59 27.25
C GLU A 98 13.36 -5.01 26.78
N LEU A 99 12.83 -5.15 25.56
CA LEU A 99 12.53 -6.47 24.99
C LEU A 99 13.79 -7.33 24.83
N ASN A 100 14.93 -6.70 24.53
CA ASN A 100 16.23 -7.36 24.44
C ASN A 100 16.72 -7.97 25.76
N GLN A 101 16.21 -7.53 26.92
CA GLN A 101 16.60 -8.04 28.24
C GLN A 101 15.81 -9.30 28.65
N LEU A 102 14.68 -9.56 27.99
CA LEU A 102 13.83 -10.71 28.29
C LEU A 102 14.42 -11.97 27.65
N ASN A 103 14.34 -13.10 28.37
CA ASN A 103 14.57 -14.39 27.72
C ASN A 103 13.42 -14.73 26.77
N ASN A 104 13.64 -15.67 25.85
CA ASN A 104 12.68 -16.01 24.79
C ASN A 104 11.28 -16.37 25.31
N LYS A 105 11.18 -17.05 26.48
CA LYS A 105 9.89 -17.37 27.10
C LYS A 105 9.20 -16.11 27.62
N GLN A 106 9.91 -15.29 28.38
CA GLN A 106 9.36 -14.03 28.92
C GLN A 106 8.93 -13.07 27.81
N LEU A 107 9.73 -12.96 26.76
CA LEU A 107 9.43 -12.14 25.59
C LEU A 107 8.13 -12.60 24.92
N THR A 108 8.05 -13.88 24.57
CA THR A 108 6.88 -14.42 23.86
C THR A 108 5.61 -14.42 24.72
N ASP A 109 5.73 -14.64 26.03
CA ASP A 109 4.61 -14.50 26.97
C ASP A 109 4.16 -13.03 27.12
N LEU A 110 5.07 -12.06 27.01
CA LEU A 110 4.71 -10.64 26.98
C LEU A 110 4.01 -10.26 25.67
N LEU A 111 4.57 -10.66 24.52
CA LEU A 111 4.05 -10.27 23.20
C LEU A 111 2.58 -10.65 22.99
N VAL A 112 2.12 -11.77 23.57
CA VAL A 112 0.71 -12.20 23.46
C VAL A 112 -0.26 -11.40 24.33
N THR A 113 0.25 -10.55 25.23
CA THR A 113 -0.57 -9.74 26.16
C THR A 113 -0.65 -8.26 25.78
N ILE A 114 0.21 -7.80 24.87
CA ILE A 114 0.30 -6.40 24.46
C ILE A 114 -0.11 -6.25 23.01
N LYS A 115 -0.34 -5.01 22.59
CA LYS A 115 -0.61 -4.64 21.19
C LYS A 115 0.70 -4.20 20.53
N TRP A 116 0.86 -4.50 19.25
CA TRP A 116 2.09 -4.18 18.52
C TRP A 116 2.48 -2.70 18.58
N TYR A 117 1.51 -1.77 18.58
CA TYR A 117 1.76 -0.32 18.69
C TYR A 117 2.17 0.15 20.10
N GLN A 118 2.23 -0.76 21.08
CA GLN A 118 2.90 -0.52 22.35
C GLN A 118 4.43 -0.66 22.23
N ILE A 119 4.94 -1.05 21.06
CA ILE A 119 6.37 -1.10 20.72
C ILE A 119 6.64 -0.04 19.63
N PRO A 120 6.93 1.22 19.99
CA PRO A 120 7.01 2.32 19.01
C PRO A 120 8.11 2.13 17.96
N GLU A 121 9.17 1.41 18.31
CA GLU A 121 10.35 1.17 17.50
C GLU A 121 10.24 -0.13 16.67
N LEU A 122 9.10 -0.83 16.68
CA LEU A 122 8.96 -2.16 16.10
C LEU A 122 9.44 -2.22 14.63
N PHE A 123 9.06 -1.23 13.82
CA PHE A 123 9.42 -1.11 12.41
C PHE A 123 10.61 -0.15 12.15
N GLN A 124 11.31 0.29 13.20
CA GLN A 124 12.43 1.23 13.07
C GLN A 124 13.76 0.48 13.10
N PHE A 125 14.65 0.79 12.17
CA PHE A 125 16.01 0.26 12.19
C PHE A 125 16.89 1.07 13.15
N ASN A 126 17.38 0.40 14.20
CA ASN A 126 18.34 0.94 15.16
C ASN A 126 19.17 -0.20 15.76
N SER A 127 20.11 0.11 16.65
CA SER A 127 20.99 -0.91 17.25
C SER A 127 20.23 -1.98 18.05
N ASP A 128 19.13 -1.61 18.71
CA ASP A 128 18.34 -2.54 19.52
C ASP A 128 17.45 -3.42 18.66
N SER A 129 16.82 -2.90 17.61
CA SER A 129 16.03 -3.70 16.68
C SER A 129 16.90 -4.63 15.84
N LEU A 130 18.10 -4.17 15.42
CA LEU A 130 19.10 -5.05 14.82
C LEU A 130 19.45 -6.22 15.74
N LYS A 131 19.84 -5.94 17.00
CA LYS A 131 20.15 -6.98 17.99
C LYS A 131 18.99 -7.93 18.22
N PHE A 132 17.76 -7.41 18.26
CA PHE A 132 16.57 -8.20 18.49
C PHE A 132 16.29 -9.18 17.34
N TYR A 133 16.31 -8.69 16.10
CA TYR A 133 15.93 -9.48 14.92
C TYR A 133 17.06 -10.37 14.39
N GLN A 134 18.32 -10.05 14.70
CA GLN A 134 19.47 -10.88 14.34
C GLN A 134 19.58 -12.15 15.19
N ASP A 135 18.86 -12.23 16.33
CA ASP A 135 18.83 -13.42 17.19
C ASP A 135 17.89 -14.51 16.62
N ASP A 136 18.48 -15.48 15.92
CA ASP A 136 17.75 -16.62 15.35
C ASP A 136 16.93 -17.42 16.38
N SER A 137 17.45 -17.57 17.61
CA SER A 137 16.76 -18.34 18.66
C SER A 137 15.48 -17.63 19.08
N ARG A 138 15.52 -16.30 19.12
CA ARG A 138 14.40 -15.45 19.43
C ARG A 138 13.37 -15.43 18.32
N MET A 139 13.81 -15.28 17.07
CA MET A 139 12.93 -15.35 15.91
C MET A 139 12.19 -16.69 15.86
N GLN A 140 12.89 -17.80 16.07
CA GLN A 140 12.27 -19.11 16.14
C GLN A 140 11.30 -19.24 17.33
N ALA A 141 11.61 -18.64 18.48
CA ALA A 141 10.69 -18.64 19.63
C ALA A 141 9.38 -17.89 19.32
N ILE A 142 9.44 -16.74 18.64
CA ILE A 142 8.25 -15.99 18.21
C ILE A 142 7.40 -16.83 17.24
N ILE A 143 8.03 -17.50 16.26
CA ILE A 143 7.36 -18.39 15.31
C ILE A 143 6.71 -19.58 16.04
N ASN A 144 7.41 -20.20 16.98
CA ASN A 144 6.88 -21.32 17.76
C ASN A 144 5.69 -20.87 18.62
N LYS A 145 5.80 -19.71 19.28
CA LYS A 145 4.68 -19.13 20.04
C LYS A 145 3.48 -18.86 19.15
N LEU A 146 3.70 -18.36 17.94
CA LEU A 146 2.63 -18.13 16.96
C LEU A 146 1.91 -19.44 16.62
N ALA A 147 2.63 -20.55 16.43
CA ALA A 147 2.02 -21.86 16.24
C ALA A 147 1.19 -22.30 17.46
N GLU A 148 1.73 -22.15 18.68
CA GLU A 148 1.00 -22.46 19.92
C GLU A 148 -0.30 -21.66 20.05
N GLN A 149 -0.25 -20.35 19.80
CA GLN A 149 -1.45 -19.50 19.84
C GLN A 149 -2.41 -19.81 18.68
N GLY A 150 -1.87 -20.17 17.51
CA GLY A 150 -2.63 -20.66 16.37
C GLY A 150 -3.46 -21.91 16.70
N GLN A 151 -2.93 -22.81 17.53
CA GLN A 151 -3.66 -24.00 17.97
C GLN A 151 -4.73 -23.68 19.02
N ALA A 152 -4.54 -22.62 19.82
CA ALA A 152 -5.32 -22.35 21.02
C ALA A 152 -6.35 -21.22 20.90
N TYR A 153 -6.31 -20.41 19.84
CA TYR A 153 -7.25 -19.30 19.69
C TYR A 153 -8.69 -19.79 19.52
N THR A 154 -9.62 -18.94 19.95
CA THR A 154 -11.06 -19.21 19.94
C THR A 154 -11.79 -18.11 19.17
N GLN A 155 -13.10 -18.24 19.03
CA GLN A 155 -13.91 -17.16 18.47
C GLN A 155 -13.87 -15.86 19.31
N ASP A 156 -13.57 -15.94 20.61
CA ASP A 156 -13.65 -14.79 21.52
C ASP A 156 -12.27 -14.25 21.95
N ASP A 157 -11.20 -14.94 21.58
CA ASP A 157 -9.83 -14.60 21.98
C ASP A 157 -8.84 -15.03 20.88
N SER A 158 -8.23 -14.03 20.22
CA SER A 158 -7.21 -14.21 19.19
C SER A 158 -5.83 -14.59 19.75
N LYS A 159 -5.68 -14.68 21.08
CA LYS A 159 -4.47 -15.16 21.75
C LYS A 159 -3.20 -14.37 21.40
N GLY A 160 -3.36 -13.08 21.08
CA GLY A 160 -2.23 -12.21 20.72
C GLY A 160 -1.56 -12.54 19.39
N ILE A 161 -2.21 -13.31 18.50
CA ILE A 161 -1.71 -13.65 17.16
C ILE A 161 -1.31 -12.38 16.38
N GLU A 162 -2.10 -11.31 16.46
CA GLU A 162 -1.82 -10.06 15.76
C GLU A 162 -0.45 -9.49 16.13
N THR A 163 -0.12 -9.39 17.42
CA THR A 163 1.16 -8.82 17.86
C THR A 163 2.35 -9.70 17.49
N LEU A 164 2.21 -11.02 17.58
CA LEU A 164 3.24 -11.96 17.12
C LEU A 164 3.48 -11.83 15.61
N VAL A 165 2.40 -11.72 14.82
CA VAL A 165 2.49 -11.49 13.38
C VAL A 165 3.18 -10.18 13.08
N GLU A 166 2.78 -9.07 13.69
CA GLU A 166 3.40 -7.75 13.43
C GLU A 166 4.88 -7.72 13.82
N ALA A 167 5.28 -8.45 14.88
CA ALA A 167 6.70 -8.60 15.22
C ALA A 167 7.51 -9.34 14.14
N LEU A 168 6.94 -10.39 13.53
CA LEU A 168 7.57 -11.10 12.41
C LEU A 168 7.56 -10.25 11.13
N ARG A 169 6.47 -9.56 10.84
CA ARG A 169 6.37 -8.64 9.68
C ARG A 169 7.42 -7.55 9.75
N ALA A 170 7.63 -6.98 10.94
CA ALA A 170 8.68 -5.99 11.16
C ALA A 170 10.08 -6.58 10.92
N ALA A 171 10.34 -7.82 11.35
CA ALA A 171 11.60 -8.50 11.10
C ALA A 171 11.88 -8.65 9.60
N PHE A 172 10.91 -9.13 8.82
CA PHE A 172 11.06 -9.30 7.37
C PHE A 172 11.13 -7.97 6.63
N TYR A 173 10.35 -6.98 7.06
CA TYR A 173 10.44 -5.62 6.54
C TYR A 173 11.85 -5.07 6.72
N LEU A 174 12.41 -5.13 7.94
CA LEU A 174 13.76 -4.64 8.19
C LEU A 174 14.82 -5.46 7.44
N GLY A 175 14.63 -6.78 7.33
CA GLY A 175 15.49 -7.65 6.53
C GLY A 175 15.53 -7.31 5.04
N PHE A 176 14.43 -6.81 4.49
CA PHE A 176 14.37 -6.36 3.09
C PHE A 176 15.17 -5.08 2.84
N TYR A 177 15.19 -4.15 3.81
CA TYR A 177 15.81 -2.83 3.64
C TYR A 177 17.24 -2.71 4.16
N HIS A 178 17.67 -3.62 5.02
CA HIS A 178 18.93 -3.52 5.74
C HIS A 178 19.76 -4.79 5.59
N ASP A 179 20.92 -4.65 4.94
CA ASP A 179 21.80 -5.76 4.60
C ASP A 179 22.27 -6.55 5.84
N GLU A 180 22.36 -5.91 7.00
CA GLU A 180 22.71 -6.53 8.28
C GLU A 180 21.69 -7.60 8.72
N LEU A 181 20.46 -7.51 8.21
CA LEU A 181 19.36 -8.44 8.44
C LEU A 181 18.98 -9.22 7.17
N SER A 182 19.79 -9.18 6.11
CA SER A 182 19.51 -9.78 4.80
C SER A 182 19.07 -11.25 4.84
N LYS A 183 19.58 -12.04 5.79
CA LYS A 183 19.14 -13.42 6.02
C LYS A 183 17.63 -13.54 6.22
N LEU A 184 17.02 -12.56 6.87
CA LEU A 184 15.57 -12.54 7.12
C LEU A 184 14.77 -12.33 5.83
N ASN A 185 15.36 -11.82 4.75
CA ASN A 185 14.73 -11.64 3.45
C ASN A 185 14.82 -12.89 2.56
N GLU A 186 15.50 -13.95 3.02
CA GLU A 186 15.59 -15.21 2.28
C GLU A 186 14.26 -15.97 2.35
N ARG A 187 13.76 -16.45 1.20
CA ARG A 187 12.55 -17.30 1.12
C ARG A 187 12.62 -18.51 2.06
N SER A 188 13.79 -19.12 2.18
CA SER A 188 14.05 -20.24 3.10
C SER A 188 13.83 -19.87 4.57
N TYR A 189 14.08 -18.61 4.95
CA TYR A 189 13.81 -18.10 6.28
C TYR A 189 12.32 -17.80 6.47
N HIS A 190 11.69 -17.18 5.46
CA HIS A 190 10.25 -16.94 5.45
C HIS A 190 9.46 -18.24 5.62
N ASP A 191 9.89 -19.33 4.97
CA ASP A 191 9.26 -20.66 5.02
C ASP A 191 9.22 -21.26 6.43
N LYS A 192 10.03 -20.77 7.37
CA LYS A 192 9.92 -21.14 8.79
C LYS A 192 8.56 -20.77 9.40
N CYS A 193 7.82 -19.83 8.80
CA CYS A 193 6.48 -19.46 9.24
C CYS A 193 5.38 -20.42 8.76
N LEU A 194 5.65 -21.26 7.75
CA LEU A 194 4.65 -22.17 7.17
C LEU A 194 4.00 -23.12 8.20
N PRO A 195 4.75 -23.76 9.12
CA PRO A 195 4.13 -24.59 10.16
C PRO A 195 3.15 -23.82 11.06
N ALA A 196 3.48 -22.58 11.42
CA ALA A 196 2.61 -21.73 12.24
C ALA A 196 1.35 -21.32 11.46
N LEU A 197 1.49 -20.90 10.20
CA LEU A 197 0.37 -20.61 9.30
C LEU A 197 -0.57 -21.82 9.18
N LYS A 198 -0.03 -23.01 8.91
CA LYS A 198 -0.82 -24.24 8.82
C LYS A 198 -1.55 -24.57 10.13
N THR A 199 -0.92 -24.31 11.26
CA THR A 199 -1.54 -24.52 12.58
C THR A 199 -2.71 -23.56 12.81
N ILE A 200 -2.54 -22.28 12.47
CA ILE A 200 -3.62 -21.27 12.53
C ILE A 200 -4.80 -21.68 11.65
N ALA A 201 -4.52 -22.12 10.42
CA ALA A 201 -5.54 -22.46 9.43
C ALA A 201 -6.28 -23.78 9.74
N LYS A 202 -5.64 -24.71 10.45
CA LYS A 202 -6.24 -25.98 10.91
C LYS A 202 -7.12 -25.83 12.16
N ASN A 203 -7.05 -24.69 12.86
CA ASN A 203 -7.91 -24.42 14.00
C ASN A 203 -9.38 -24.33 13.54
N PRO A 204 -10.35 -24.99 14.22
CA PRO A 204 -11.78 -24.93 13.87
C PRO A 204 -12.39 -23.52 13.84
N ASN A 205 -11.70 -22.54 14.46
CA ASN A 205 -12.10 -21.14 14.47
C ASN A 205 -11.56 -20.34 13.27
N PHE A 206 -10.82 -20.96 12.33
CA PHE A 206 -10.33 -20.33 11.10
C PHE A 206 -11.47 -20.17 10.09
N LYS A 207 -12.35 -19.20 10.36
CA LYS A 207 -13.53 -18.86 9.57
C LYS A 207 -13.96 -17.44 9.88
N LEU A 208 -14.59 -16.76 8.93
CA LEU A 208 -15.18 -15.44 9.17
C LEU A 208 -16.32 -15.57 10.16
N GLY A 209 -16.36 -14.63 11.11
CA GLY A 209 -17.30 -14.67 12.22
C GLY A 209 -17.17 -13.44 13.10
N THR A 210 -16.67 -13.64 14.32
CA THR A 210 -16.43 -12.58 15.31
C THR A 210 -15.27 -11.65 14.91
N SER A 211 -15.10 -10.54 15.62
CA SER A 211 -13.96 -9.62 15.42
C SER A 211 -12.61 -10.31 15.61
N GLU A 212 -12.49 -11.23 16.56
CA GLU A 212 -11.24 -11.93 16.82
C GLU A 212 -10.90 -12.94 15.73
N GLN A 213 -11.89 -13.66 15.20
CA GLN A 213 -11.66 -14.55 14.06
C GLN A 213 -11.26 -13.77 12.80
N ASN A 214 -11.96 -12.66 12.51
CA ASN A 214 -11.65 -11.81 11.36
C ASN A 214 -10.25 -11.20 11.49
N LYS A 215 -9.85 -10.80 12.71
CA LYS A 215 -8.49 -10.32 13.01
C LYS A 215 -7.44 -11.39 12.74
N VAL A 216 -7.65 -12.64 13.18
CA VAL A 216 -6.73 -13.76 12.90
C VAL A 216 -6.58 -13.98 11.40
N ILE A 217 -7.68 -13.94 10.62
CA ILE A 217 -7.63 -14.09 9.16
C ILE A 217 -6.87 -12.92 8.51
N ALA A 218 -7.10 -11.69 8.95
CA ALA A 218 -6.35 -10.53 8.46
C ALA A 218 -4.84 -10.64 8.77
N SER A 219 -4.48 -11.04 9.99
CA SER A 219 -3.09 -11.29 10.39
C SER A 219 -2.46 -12.43 9.59
N TYR A 220 -3.23 -13.48 9.27
CA TYR A 220 -2.78 -14.57 8.41
C TYR A 220 -2.37 -14.09 7.02
N GLY A 221 -3.23 -13.30 6.36
CA GLY A 221 -2.92 -12.70 5.05
C GLY A 221 -1.71 -11.75 5.09
N LYS A 222 -1.66 -10.88 6.12
CA LYS A 222 -0.55 -9.97 6.34
C LYS A 222 0.79 -10.67 6.56
N LEU A 223 0.82 -11.78 7.31
CA LEU A 223 2.04 -12.55 7.50
C LEU A 223 2.50 -13.19 6.19
N ILE A 224 1.59 -13.80 5.42
CA ILE A 224 1.92 -14.36 4.10
C ILE A 224 2.59 -13.31 3.21
N GLY A 225 2.05 -12.09 3.15
CA GLY A 225 2.60 -11.02 2.32
C GLY A 225 4.00 -10.54 2.72
N ASN A 226 4.47 -10.81 3.94
CA ASN A 226 5.83 -10.45 4.37
C ASN A 226 6.76 -11.67 4.52
N ALA A 227 6.19 -12.86 4.70
CA ALA A 227 6.91 -14.12 4.81
C ALA A 227 6.75 -14.89 3.49
N SER A 228 6.03 -16.00 3.52
CA SER A 228 5.78 -16.86 2.37
C SER A 228 4.50 -17.65 2.54
N ALA A 229 4.02 -18.20 1.43
CA ALA A 229 2.99 -19.22 1.38
C ALA A 229 3.48 -20.49 0.66
N ASP A 230 2.72 -21.56 0.83
CA ASP A 230 2.70 -22.74 -0.03
C ASP A 230 1.29 -23.05 -0.54
N VAL A 231 1.16 -24.04 -1.42
CA VAL A 231 -0.14 -24.46 -1.99
C VAL A 231 -1.17 -24.73 -0.88
N GLU A 232 -0.79 -25.41 0.20
CA GLU A 232 -1.71 -25.77 1.30
C GLU A 232 -2.25 -24.49 1.98
N THR A 233 -1.37 -23.53 2.30
CA THR A 233 -1.77 -22.26 2.92
C THR A 233 -2.69 -21.41 2.03
N VAL A 234 -2.46 -21.39 0.72
CA VAL A 234 -3.33 -20.69 -0.25
C VAL A 234 -4.70 -21.35 -0.34
N LEU A 235 -4.77 -22.69 -0.29
CA LEU A 235 -6.05 -23.39 -0.36
C LEU A 235 -6.93 -23.14 0.88
N TYR A 236 -6.35 -22.98 2.08
CA TYR A 236 -7.12 -22.55 3.25
C TYR A 236 -7.74 -21.16 3.06
N ALA A 237 -7.03 -20.24 2.41
CA ALA A 237 -7.61 -18.94 2.06
C ALA A 237 -8.76 -19.04 1.06
N GLY A 238 -8.70 -20.01 0.14
CA GLY A 238 -9.80 -20.32 -0.78
C GLY A 238 -11.11 -20.64 -0.05
N GLU A 239 -11.05 -21.41 1.04
CA GLU A 239 -12.24 -21.72 1.85
C GLU A 239 -12.83 -20.48 2.55
N ILE A 240 -11.99 -19.53 2.97
CA ILE A 240 -12.44 -18.25 3.52
C ILE A 240 -13.13 -17.40 2.45
N PHE A 241 -12.58 -17.35 1.23
CA PHE A 241 -13.21 -16.65 0.11
C PHE A 241 -14.54 -17.27 -0.28
N LYS A 242 -14.61 -18.61 -0.31
CA LYS A 242 -15.84 -19.35 -0.51
C LYS A 242 -16.89 -18.99 0.54
N GLN A 243 -16.53 -19.00 1.81
CA GLN A 243 -17.43 -18.61 2.89
C GLN A 243 -17.95 -17.18 2.69
N TYR A 244 -17.09 -16.25 2.30
CA TYR A 244 -17.50 -14.87 2.06
C TYR A 244 -18.44 -14.73 0.86
N ASN A 245 -18.12 -15.38 -0.27
CA ASN A 245 -18.98 -15.41 -1.44
C ASN A 245 -20.36 -16.02 -1.14
N ASP A 246 -20.40 -17.12 -0.39
CA ASP A 246 -21.65 -17.83 -0.06
C ASP A 246 -22.53 -17.02 0.92
N ASN A 247 -21.95 -16.06 1.65
CA ASN A 247 -22.65 -15.20 2.62
C ASN A 247 -22.59 -13.71 2.26
N LEU A 248 -22.36 -13.40 0.98
CA LEU A 248 -22.01 -12.05 0.51
C LEU A 248 -23.03 -10.99 0.96
N ALA A 249 -24.32 -11.29 0.88
CA ALA A 249 -25.39 -10.35 1.19
C ALA A 249 -25.29 -9.78 2.63
N THR A 250 -24.78 -10.58 3.56
CA THR A 250 -24.58 -10.18 4.95
C THR A 250 -23.15 -9.70 5.20
N PHE A 251 -22.16 -10.41 4.64
CA PHE A 251 -20.75 -10.15 4.98
C PHE A 251 -20.20 -8.88 4.33
N ILE A 252 -20.76 -8.43 3.20
CA ILE A 252 -20.35 -7.19 2.55
C ILE A 252 -20.62 -5.93 3.38
N GLU A 253 -21.55 -6.03 4.33
CA GLU A 253 -21.90 -4.97 5.28
C GLU A 253 -20.90 -4.87 6.44
N ASP A 254 -20.18 -5.96 6.75
CA ASP A 254 -19.24 -6.00 7.85
C ASP A 254 -17.84 -5.60 7.37
N ARG A 255 -17.40 -4.42 7.82
CA ARG A 255 -16.09 -3.90 7.47
C ARG A 255 -14.96 -4.85 7.85
N THR A 256 -15.00 -5.46 9.04
CA THR A 256 -13.91 -6.31 9.54
C THR A 256 -13.77 -7.59 8.73
N LYS A 257 -14.88 -8.16 8.25
CA LYS A 257 -14.85 -9.31 7.33
C LYS A 257 -14.24 -8.92 5.99
N GLY A 258 -14.66 -7.78 5.44
CA GLY A 258 -14.07 -7.27 4.20
C GLY A 258 -12.58 -6.93 4.32
N ASP A 259 -12.11 -6.47 5.49
CA ASP A 259 -10.69 -6.13 5.72
C ASP A 259 -9.88 -7.43 5.74
N ALA A 260 -10.41 -8.47 6.40
CA ALA A 260 -9.81 -9.80 6.38
C ALA A 260 -9.69 -10.37 4.96
N ILE A 261 -10.74 -10.23 4.13
CA ILE A 261 -10.71 -10.65 2.72
C ILE A 261 -9.68 -9.87 1.91
N TYR A 262 -9.63 -8.55 2.09
CA TYR A 262 -8.69 -7.68 1.39
C TYR A 262 -7.24 -8.02 1.72
N GLU A 263 -6.89 -8.12 3.01
CA GLU A 263 -5.53 -8.45 3.44
C GLU A 263 -5.11 -9.85 2.98
N LEU A 264 -6.05 -10.80 2.92
CA LEU A 264 -5.78 -12.15 2.45
C LEU A 264 -5.52 -12.22 0.95
N MET A 265 -6.34 -11.55 0.12
CA MET A 265 -6.10 -11.45 -1.33
C MET A 265 -4.76 -10.78 -1.62
N LYS A 266 -4.50 -9.64 -0.97
CA LYS A 266 -3.30 -8.84 -1.15
C LYS A 266 -2.04 -9.59 -0.74
N GLY A 267 -2.03 -10.20 0.43
CA GLY A 267 -0.87 -10.92 0.95
C GLY A 267 -0.47 -12.10 0.06
N ILE A 268 -1.45 -12.89 -0.37
CA ILE A 268 -1.19 -14.07 -1.22
C ILE A 268 -0.73 -13.67 -2.62
N ASP A 269 -1.37 -12.70 -3.28
CA ASP A 269 -0.88 -12.22 -4.57
C ASP A 269 0.54 -11.67 -4.44
N PHE A 270 0.84 -10.92 -3.37
CA PHE A 270 2.17 -10.36 -3.17
C PHE A 270 3.26 -11.44 -3.05
N ASP A 271 3.06 -12.50 -2.24
CA ASP A 271 4.03 -13.60 -2.14
C ASP A 271 4.19 -14.34 -3.49
N ILE A 272 3.09 -14.73 -4.14
CA ILE A 272 3.13 -15.48 -5.41
C ILE A 272 3.88 -14.69 -6.49
N GLN A 273 3.63 -13.38 -6.56
CA GLN A 273 4.25 -12.51 -7.58
C GLN A 273 5.71 -12.26 -7.24
N THR A 274 6.05 -12.14 -5.96
CA THR A 274 7.44 -12.03 -5.50
C THR A 274 8.21 -13.32 -5.78
N ASP A 275 7.62 -14.49 -5.56
CA ASP A 275 8.20 -15.79 -5.89
C ASP A 275 8.52 -15.90 -7.39
N MET A 276 7.55 -15.61 -8.26
CA MET A 276 7.76 -15.63 -9.72
C MET A 276 8.82 -14.63 -10.16
N TYR A 277 8.80 -13.42 -9.60
CA TYR A 277 9.77 -12.37 -9.93
C TYR A 277 11.19 -12.75 -9.49
N THR A 278 11.35 -13.19 -8.25
CA THR A 278 12.68 -13.49 -7.68
C THR A 278 13.29 -14.76 -8.27
N THR A 279 12.47 -15.74 -8.63
CA THR A 279 12.94 -16.97 -9.27
C THR A 279 13.05 -16.88 -10.79
N GLY A 280 12.44 -15.88 -11.42
CA GLY A 280 12.33 -15.75 -12.87
C GLY A 280 11.50 -16.86 -13.52
N LYS A 281 10.70 -17.60 -12.74
CA LYS A 281 9.88 -18.72 -13.24
C LYS A 281 8.63 -18.20 -13.93
N GLU A 282 8.34 -18.76 -15.09
CA GLU A 282 7.05 -18.59 -15.75
C GLU A 282 5.95 -19.30 -14.94
N PRO A 283 4.68 -18.87 -15.03
CA PRO A 283 3.56 -19.42 -14.26
C PRO A 283 3.54 -20.96 -14.22
N LYS A 284 3.74 -21.61 -15.37
CA LYS A 284 3.70 -23.08 -15.55
C LYS A 284 4.79 -23.84 -14.78
N ASP A 285 5.88 -23.17 -14.42
CA ASP A 285 7.07 -23.76 -13.80
C ASP A 285 7.08 -23.53 -12.27
N THR A 286 6.04 -22.89 -11.74
CA THR A 286 5.84 -22.63 -10.31
C THR A 286 5.09 -23.76 -9.62
N MET A 287 5.18 -23.82 -8.28
CA MET A 287 4.38 -24.79 -7.51
C MET A 287 2.87 -24.48 -7.50
N TRP A 288 2.50 -23.25 -7.86
CA TRP A 288 1.12 -22.77 -7.84
C TRP A 288 0.32 -23.30 -9.04
N PHE A 289 0.99 -23.54 -10.17
CA PHE A 289 0.33 -23.92 -11.42
C PHE A 289 -0.52 -25.18 -11.25
N ARG A 290 -1.82 -25.05 -11.56
CA ARG A 290 -2.85 -26.10 -11.49
C ARG A 290 -3.18 -26.61 -10.08
N ASN A 291 -2.57 -26.02 -9.05
CA ASN A 291 -2.69 -26.49 -7.67
C ASN A 291 -3.54 -25.56 -6.80
N ILE A 292 -3.93 -24.38 -7.31
CA ILE A 292 -4.71 -23.37 -6.58
C ILE A 292 -5.98 -22.94 -7.33
N ASP A 293 -6.51 -23.80 -8.19
CA ASP A 293 -7.70 -23.51 -9.01
C ASP A 293 -8.91 -23.08 -8.18
N ASN A 294 -9.18 -23.75 -7.05
CA ASN A 294 -10.30 -23.41 -6.16
C ASN A 294 -10.18 -21.98 -5.63
N PHE A 295 -8.99 -21.58 -5.18
CA PHE A 295 -8.72 -20.22 -4.72
C PHE A 295 -8.96 -19.18 -5.84
N ILE A 296 -8.43 -19.43 -7.03
CA ILE A 296 -8.62 -18.55 -8.21
C ILE A 296 -10.10 -18.47 -8.59
N ASN A 297 -10.85 -19.58 -8.52
CA ASN A 297 -12.27 -19.60 -8.85
C ASN A 297 -13.11 -18.77 -7.87
N GLU A 298 -12.75 -18.75 -6.59
CA GLU A 298 -13.40 -17.88 -5.61
C GLU A 298 -13.10 -16.39 -5.84
N ILE A 299 -11.88 -16.04 -6.26
CA ILE A 299 -11.55 -14.68 -6.71
C ILE A 299 -12.37 -14.30 -7.95
N ASN A 300 -12.52 -15.21 -8.90
CA ASN A 300 -13.30 -14.98 -10.12
C ASN A 300 -14.78 -14.69 -9.79
N ARG A 301 -15.34 -15.28 -8.72
CA ARG A 301 -16.70 -14.97 -8.26
C ARG A 301 -16.83 -13.53 -7.79
N PHE A 302 -15.82 -12.97 -7.10
CA PHE A 302 -15.79 -11.53 -6.75
C PHE A 302 -15.77 -10.64 -8.00
N ALA A 303 -15.00 -11.03 -9.02
CA ALA A 303 -14.89 -10.26 -10.26
C ALA A 303 -16.22 -10.16 -11.02
N LEU A 304 -17.09 -11.16 -10.90
CA LEU A 304 -18.31 -11.32 -11.71
C LEU A 304 -19.60 -11.17 -10.89
N LEU A 305 -19.57 -10.45 -9.77
CA LEU A 305 -20.76 -10.21 -8.92
C LEU A 305 -21.90 -9.48 -9.64
N GLY A 306 -21.62 -8.77 -10.73
CA GLY A 306 -22.64 -8.13 -11.56
C GLY A 306 -22.97 -6.71 -11.12
N THR A 307 -23.99 -6.54 -10.29
CA THR A 307 -24.44 -5.17 -9.95
C THR A 307 -23.48 -4.49 -8.99
N VAL A 308 -22.91 -3.36 -9.42
CA VAL A 308 -22.02 -2.51 -8.63
C VAL A 308 -22.84 -1.64 -7.68
N THR A 309 -22.43 -1.61 -6.42
CA THR A 309 -22.96 -0.77 -5.34
C THR A 309 -21.79 -0.11 -4.61
N ASN A 310 -22.09 0.90 -3.79
CA ASN A 310 -21.08 1.55 -2.95
C ASN A 310 -20.39 0.60 -1.94
N LYS A 311 -20.98 -0.58 -1.68
CA LYS A 311 -20.48 -1.53 -0.69
C LYS A 311 -19.60 -2.62 -1.30
N ASN A 312 -19.87 -3.02 -2.53
CA ASN A 312 -19.17 -4.12 -3.22
C ASN A 312 -18.24 -3.68 -4.35
N GLY A 313 -18.25 -2.40 -4.78
CA GLY A 313 -17.40 -1.91 -5.86
C GLY A 313 -15.91 -2.22 -5.63
N TRP A 314 -15.41 -2.00 -4.41
CA TRP A 314 -14.02 -2.33 -4.04
C TRP A 314 -13.72 -3.83 -4.22
N LEU A 315 -14.66 -4.70 -3.83
CA LEU A 315 -14.48 -6.15 -3.91
C LEU A 315 -14.45 -6.63 -5.36
N ILE A 316 -15.32 -6.05 -6.20
CA ILE A 316 -15.36 -6.33 -7.63
C ILE A 316 -14.04 -5.91 -8.29
N ASN A 317 -13.56 -4.69 -8.00
CA ASN A 317 -12.28 -4.22 -8.55
C ASN A 317 -11.12 -5.15 -8.17
N ASN A 318 -11.06 -5.55 -6.90
CA ASN A 318 -10.06 -6.50 -6.42
C ASN A 318 -10.21 -7.87 -7.11
N GLY A 319 -11.44 -8.37 -7.24
CA GLY A 319 -11.72 -9.61 -7.95
C GLY A 319 -11.20 -9.57 -9.39
N ILE A 320 -11.48 -8.50 -10.14
CA ILE A 320 -11.00 -8.33 -11.52
C ILE A 320 -9.47 -8.26 -11.55
N TYR A 321 -8.88 -7.45 -10.66
CA TYR A 321 -7.43 -7.25 -10.57
C TYR A 321 -6.70 -8.58 -10.33
N TYR A 322 -7.09 -9.33 -9.30
CA TYR A 322 -6.44 -10.59 -8.94
C TYR A 322 -6.80 -11.74 -9.89
N ALA A 323 -8.00 -11.79 -10.46
CA ALA A 323 -8.35 -12.77 -11.50
C ALA A 323 -7.43 -12.63 -12.72
N GLY A 324 -7.15 -11.39 -13.14
CA GLY A 324 -6.27 -11.11 -14.28
C GLY A 324 -4.79 -11.46 -14.02
N ARG A 325 -4.32 -11.30 -12.78
CA ARG A 325 -2.93 -11.60 -12.41
C ARG A 325 -2.67 -13.07 -12.16
N LEU A 326 -3.58 -13.73 -11.43
CA LEU A 326 -3.41 -15.10 -10.98
C LEU A 326 -3.94 -16.13 -11.98
N GLY A 327 -4.78 -15.72 -12.93
CA GLY A 327 -5.47 -16.67 -13.82
C GLY A 327 -4.56 -17.51 -14.72
N LYS A 328 -3.30 -17.10 -14.96
CA LYS A 328 -2.31 -17.93 -15.67
C LYS A 328 -1.84 -19.15 -14.88
N LEU A 329 -2.05 -19.15 -13.56
CA LEU A 329 -1.75 -20.27 -12.67
C LEU A 329 -2.86 -21.33 -12.67
N HIS A 330 -4.03 -21.04 -13.25
CA HIS A 330 -5.15 -21.97 -13.33
C HIS A 330 -4.86 -23.14 -14.31
N SER A 331 -5.45 -24.31 -14.09
CA SER A 331 -5.38 -25.46 -15.02
C SER A 331 -5.89 -25.18 -16.44
N THR A 332 -6.71 -24.13 -16.57
CA THR A 332 -7.16 -23.55 -17.83
C THR A 332 -6.41 -22.23 -18.01
N PRO A 333 -5.33 -22.17 -18.81
CA PRO A 333 -4.43 -21.01 -18.84
C PRO A 333 -5.10 -19.69 -19.28
N THR A 334 -6.22 -19.78 -20.00
CA THR A 334 -7.03 -18.64 -20.45
C THR A 334 -8.06 -18.18 -19.43
N LYS A 335 -8.19 -18.83 -18.27
CA LYS A 335 -9.29 -18.60 -17.32
C LYS A 335 -9.35 -17.15 -16.84
N GLY A 336 -8.22 -16.56 -16.43
CA GLY A 336 -8.20 -15.16 -16.01
C GLY A 336 -8.53 -14.19 -17.14
N GLN A 337 -8.03 -14.44 -18.34
CA GLN A 337 -8.35 -13.64 -19.53
C GLN A 337 -9.84 -13.67 -19.83
N GLN A 338 -10.47 -14.86 -19.75
CA GLN A 338 -11.91 -15.04 -19.92
C GLN A 338 -12.70 -14.25 -18.88
N VAL A 339 -12.35 -14.38 -17.59
CA VAL A 339 -13.05 -13.68 -16.50
C VAL A 339 -12.93 -12.16 -16.63
N VAL A 340 -11.76 -11.64 -16.95
CA VAL A 340 -11.57 -10.20 -17.16
C VAL A 340 -12.31 -9.71 -18.41
N THR A 341 -12.37 -10.52 -19.47
CA THR A 341 -13.18 -10.23 -20.66
C THR A 341 -14.67 -10.18 -20.33
N ASP A 342 -15.14 -11.14 -19.53
CA ASP A 342 -16.53 -11.18 -19.04
C ASP A 342 -16.85 -9.96 -18.17
N ALA A 343 -15.92 -9.50 -17.32
CA ALA A 343 -16.07 -8.28 -16.55
C ALA A 343 -16.29 -7.05 -17.46
N MET A 344 -15.54 -6.92 -18.57
CA MET A 344 -15.77 -5.83 -19.54
C MET A 344 -17.16 -5.87 -20.19
N ARG A 345 -17.78 -7.06 -20.31
CA ARG A 345 -19.14 -7.22 -20.82
C ARG A 345 -20.20 -6.89 -19.77
N ILE A 346 -19.96 -7.27 -18.52
CA ILE A 346 -20.91 -7.11 -17.40
C ILE A 346 -20.97 -5.65 -16.95
N TYR A 347 -19.81 -4.98 -16.83
CA TYR A 347 -19.74 -3.64 -16.26
C TYR A 347 -19.87 -2.54 -17.31
N PRO A 348 -20.50 -1.40 -16.98
CA PRO A 348 -20.74 -0.33 -17.93
C PRO A 348 -19.46 0.17 -18.61
N TYR A 349 -19.53 0.39 -19.93
CA TYR A 349 -18.44 0.97 -20.70
C TYR A 349 -17.98 2.31 -20.09
N LEU A 350 -16.66 2.44 -19.89
CA LEU A 350 -16.01 3.58 -19.20
C LEU A 350 -16.42 3.75 -17.73
N GLY A 351 -17.00 2.73 -17.10
CA GLY A 351 -17.13 2.65 -15.64
C GLY A 351 -15.82 2.22 -14.98
N GLU A 352 -15.74 2.37 -13.67
CA GLU A 352 -14.55 2.05 -12.87
C GLU A 352 -14.08 0.61 -13.09
N GLN A 353 -14.99 -0.36 -12.93
CA GLN A 353 -14.71 -1.79 -13.11
C GLN A 353 -14.26 -2.12 -14.55
N TYR A 354 -14.80 -1.40 -15.53
CA TYR A 354 -14.40 -1.55 -16.94
C TYR A 354 -12.95 -1.11 -17.16
N PHE A 355 -12.51 -0.02 -16.52
CA PHE A 355 -11.12 0.41 -16.58
C PHE A 355 -10.18 -0.60 -15.93
N VAL A 356 -10.55 -1.15 -14.76
CA VAL A 356 -9.75 -2.20 -14.10
C VAL A 356 -9.61 -3.42 -15.02
N ALA A 357 -10.70 -3.85 -15.65
CA ALA A 357 -10.68 -4.99 -16.56
C ALA A 357 -9.83 -4.73 -17.82
N ALA A 358 -9.99 -3.56 -18.44
CA ALA A 358 -9.17 -3.16 -19.57
C ALA A 358 -7.67 -3.16 -19.22
N GLU A 359 -7.31 -2.60 -18.06
CA GLU A 359 -5.93 -2.59 -17.57
C GLU A 359 -5.37 -4.00 -17.39
N GLN A 360 -6.13 -4.92 -16.79
CA GLN A 360 -5.70 -6.31 -16.60
C GLN A 360 -5.48 -7.04 -17.94
N ILE A 361 -6.34 -6.82 -18.95
CA ILE A 361 -6.13 -7.37 -20.30
C ILE A 361 -4.85 -6.81 -20.94
N THR A 362 -4.65 -5.49 -20.87
CA THR A 362 -3.45 -4.87 -21.44
C THR A 362 -2.16 -5.32 -20.75
N THR A 363 -2.18 -5.42 -19.42
CA THR A 363 -1.00 -5.67 -18.62
C THR A 363 -0.61 -7.14 -18.60
N ASN A 364 -1.58 -8.05 -18.46
CA ASN A 364 -1.28 -9.48 -18.26
C ASN A 364 -1.49 -10.32 -19.51
N TYR A 365 -2.26 -9.83 -20.49
CA TYR A 365 -2.69 -10.60 -21.67
C TYR A 365 -2.38 -9.89 -22.99
N GLY A 366 -1.40 -8.97 -23.00
CA GLY A 366 -0.90 -8.35 -24.23
C GLY A 366 -1.91 -7.46 -24.95
N GLY A 367 -2.96 -7.00 -24.27
CA GLY A 367 -4.00 -6.15 -24.87
C GLY A 367 -4.97 -6.89 -25.78
N ILE A 368 -5.02 -8.21 -25.73
CA ILE A 368 -5.98 -9.03 -26.47
C ILE A 368 -6.93 -9.68 -25.47
N ASP A 369 -8.24 -9.52 -25.65
CA ASP A 369 -9.25 -10.18 -24.83
C ASP A 369 -9.43 -11.66 -25.21
N ALA A 370 -10.26 -12.40 -24.46
CA ALA A 370 -10.48 -13.82 -24.71
C ALA A 370 -11.20 -14.13 -26.03
N ASN A 371 -11.80 -13.12 -26.69
CA ASN A 371 -12.45 -13.26 -27.99
C ASN A 371 -11.51 -12.87 -29.15
N GLY A 372 -10.24 -12.55 -28.86
CA GLY A 372 -9.28 -12.09 -29.86
C GLY A 372 -9.41 -10.61 -30.22
N LYS A 373 -10.20 -9.82 -29.48
CA LYS A 373 -10.37 -8.38 -29.74
C LYS A 373 -9.28 -7.59 -29.03
N THR A 374 -8.71 -6.63 -29.75
CA THR A 374 -7.76 -5.67 -29.18
C THR A 374 -8.45 -4.71 -28.21
N VAL A 375 -7.90 -4.62 -27.00
CA VAL A 375 -8.26 -3.66 -25.96
C VAL A 375 -7.21 -2.56 -25.93
N ASN A 376 -7.54 -1.41 -26.52
CA ASN A 376 -6.66 -0.25 -26.53
C ASN A 376 -6.92 0.65 -25.31
N LEU A 377 -6.11 0.50 -24.27
CA LEU A 377 -6.27 1.26 -23.02
C LEU A 377 -6.12 2.78 -23.22
N ASP A 378 -5.23 3.22 -24.11
CA ASP A 378 -5.02 4.65 -24.35
C ASP A 378 -6.23 5.27 -25.06
N GLN A 379 -6.85 4.56 -26.00
CA GLN A 379 -8.14 4.96 -26.58
C GLN A 379 -9.25 5.00 -25.54
N ILE A 380 -9.41 3.95 -24.73
CA ILE A 380 -10.44 3.88 -23.67
C ILE A 380 -10.27 5.05 -22.69
N ARG A 381 -9.04 5.44 -22.36
CA ARG A 381 -8.75 6.61 -21.52
C ARG A 381 -9.18 7.92 -22.17
N GLU A 382 -8.90 8.13 -23.46
CA GLU A 382 -9.33 9.33 -24.16
C GLU A 382 -10.86 9.41 -24.29
N GLU A 383 -11.53 8.29 -24.52
CA GLU A 383 -13.00 8.22 -24.50
C GLU A 383 -13.56 8.49 -23.11
N GLY A 384 -12.92 7.98 -22.06
CA GLY A 384 -13.22 8.28 -20.67
C GLY A 384 -13.12 9.77 -20.35
N LYS A 385 -12.01 10.42 -20.75
CA LYS A 385 -11.84 11.87 -20.61
C LYS A 385 -12.95 12.64 -21.32
N LYS A 386 -13.32 12.26 -22.55
CA LYS A 386 -14.41 12.91 -23.30
C LYS A 386 -15.77 12.73 -22.61
N LYS A 387 -16.05 11.54 -22.07
CA LYS A 387 -17.30 11.24 -21.36
C LYS A 387 -17.44 12.05 -20.06
N TYR A 388 -16.38 12.07 -19.24
CA TYR A 388 -16.42 12.70 -17.91
C TYR A 388 -16.05 14.19 -17.92
N LEU A 389 -15.36 14.67 -18.95
CA LEU A 389 -14.97 16.08 -19.14
C LEU A 389 -15.43 16.61 -20.52
N PRO A 390 -16.74 16.58 -20.84
CA PRO A 390 -17.23 16.90 -22.18
C PRO A 390 -17.16 18.40 -22.51
N LYS A 391 -17.12 19.29 -21.50
CA LYS A 391 -17.15 20.74 -21.71
C LYS A 391 -15.73 21.31 -21.68
N THR A 392 -15.42 22.17 -22.65
CA THR A 392 -14.15 22.91 -22.71
C THR A 392 -14.44 24.41 -22.71
N TYR A 393 -13.78 25.15 -21.82
CA TYR A 393 -13.86 26.60 -21.74
C TYR A 393 -12.46 27.18 -21.89
N THR A 394 -12.32 28.15 -22.80
CA THR A 394 -11.03 28.73 -23.16
C THR A 394 -11.02 30.21 -22.84
N PHE A 395 -9.96 30.67 -22.19
CA PHE A 395 -9.71 32.06 -21.83
C PHE A 395 -8.30 32.47 -22.27
N ASP A 396 -8.06 33.78 -22.34
CA ASP A 396 -6.75 34.38 -22.68
C ASP A 396 -6.13 33.77 -23.94
N ASP A 397 -6.87 33.79 -25.06
CA ASP A 397 -6.42 33.29 -26.37
C ASP A 397 -5.90 31.84 -26.37
N GLY A 398 -6.39 30.99 -25.46
CA GLY A 398 -5.95 29.61 -25.35
C GLY A 398 -4.95 29.34 -24.23
N ALA A 399 -4.43 30.38 -23.59
CA ALA A 399 -3.45 30.22 -22.51
C ALA A 399 -4.06 29.57 -21.25
N ILE A 400 -5.38 29.67 -21.07
CA ILE A 400 -6.08 29.01 -19.96
C ILE A 400 -7.23 28.18 -20.52
N VAL A 401 -7.19 26.86 -20.28
CA VAL A 401 -8.20 25.90 -20.73
C VAL A 401 -8.74 25.11 -19.55
N PHE A 402 -10.06 25.20 -19.33
CA PHE A 402 -10.78 24.34 -18.39
C PHE A 402 -11.48 23.22 -19.15
N LYS A 403 -11.19 21.96 -18.80
CA LYS A 403 -11.99 20.79 -19.20
C LYS A 403 -12.82 20.34 -18.00
N ALA A 404 -14.13 20.24 -18.15
CA ALA A 404 -15.04 20.05 -17.01
C ALA A 404 -16.19 19.11 -17.32
N GLY A 405 -16.73 18.52 -16.25
CA GLY A 405 -17.97 17.74 -16.28
C GLY A 405 -19.17 18.58 -16.72
N ASP A 406 -20.17 17.92 -17.27
CA ASP A 406 -21.42 18.52 -17.73
C ASP A 406 -22.20 19.24 -16.62
N LYS A 407 -22.11 18.74 -15.39
CA LYS A 407 -22.76 19.29 -14.18
C LYS A 407 -22.02 20.46 -13.53
N VAL A 408 -20.83 20.83 -14.01
CA VAL A 408 -20.13 22.02 -13.51
C VAL A 408 -20.76 23.27 -14.14
N SER A 409 -21.19 24.22 -13.32
CA SER A 409 -21.81 25.45 -13.80
C SER A 409 -20.80 26.37 -14.48
N GLU A 410 -21.22 27.06 -15.54
CA GLU A 410 -20.38 28.05 -16.23
C GLU A 410 -19.98 29.20 -15.32
N GLU A 411 -20.87 29.61 -14.40
CA GLU A 411 -20.59 30.63 -13.40
C GLU A 411 -19.39 30.23 -12.52
N LYS A 412 -19.34 28.96 -12.09
CA LYS A 412 -18.22 28.45 -11.30
C LYS A 412 -16.91 28.53 -12.09
N ILE A 413 -16.92 28.19 -13.38
CA ILE A 413 -15.75 28.31 -14.26
C ILE A 413 -15.28 29.76 -14.36
N LYS A 414 -16.20 30.72 -14.59
CA LYS A 414 -15.87 32.15 -14.64
C LYS A 414 -15.30 32.65 -13.31
N ARG A 415 -15.88 32.25 -12.18
CA ARG A 415 -15.38 32.59 -10.84
C ARG A 415 -13.97 32.05 -10.60
N LEU A 416 -13.68 30.82 -11.03
CA LEU A 416 -12.33 30.23 -10.93
C LEU A 416 -11.31 31.00 -11.77
N TYR A 417 -11.69 31.40 -13.00
CA TYR A 417 -10.84 32.25 -13.84
C TYR A 417 -10.49 33.58 -13.14
N TRP A 418 -11.48 34.30 -12.60
CA TRP A 418 -11.24 35.57 -11.91
C TRP A 418 -10.45 35.40 -10.60
N ALA A 419 -10.75 34.37 -9.82
CA ALA A 419 -9.97 34.04 -8.62
C ALA A 419 -8.50 33.79 -8.95
N ALA A 420 -8.20 33.10 -10.05
CA ALA A 420 -6.82 32.92 -10.51
C ALA A 420 -6.13 34.26 -10.84
N LYS A 421 -6.87 35.26 -11.37
CA LYS A 421 -6.32 36.61 -11.61
C LYS A 421 -6.02 37.35 -10.31
N GLU A 422 -6.90 37.25 -9.32
CA GLU A 422 -6.70 37.87 -8.00
C GLU A 422 -5.44 37.30 -7.33
N VAL A 423 -5.32 35.97 -7.26
CA VAL A 423 -4.14 35.28 -6.70
C VAL A 423 -2.87 35.67 -7.44
N ARG A 424 -2.90 35.64 -8.78
CA ARG A 424 -1.77 36.02 -9.63
C ARG A 424 -1.30 37.45 -9.35
N SER A 425 -2.23 38.39 -9.16
CA SER A 425 -1.89 39.79 -8.88
C SER A 425 -1.15 39.96 -7.54
N GLN A 426 -1.57 39.25 -6.49
CA GLN A 426 -0.90 39.30 -5.19
C GLN A 426 0.46 38.60 -5.25
N PHE A 427 0.55 37.47 -5.94
CA PHE A 427 1.80 36.75 -6.14
C PHE A 427 2.86 37.62 -6.82
N TYR A 428 2.51 38.30 -7.92
CA TYR A 428 3.45 39.18 -8.62
C TYR A 428 3.85 40.41 -7.81
N ARG A 429 2.96 40.95 -6.96
CA ARG A 429 3.33 42.03 -6.03
C ARG A 429 4.37 41.58 -5.01
N THR A 430 4.22 40.38 -4.47
CA THR A 430 5.15 39.85 -3.46
C THR A 430 6.47 39.41 -4.05
N VAL A 431 6.45 38.73 -5.20
CA VAL A 431 7.65 38.17 -5.85
C VAL A 431 8.39 39.21 -6.69
N GLY A 432 7.68 40.23 -7.20
CA GLY A 432 8.26 41.30 -8.00
C GLY A 432 8.60 40.92 -9.45
N SER A 433 8.15 39.77 -9.94
CA SER A 433 8.33 39.33 -11.33
C SER A 433 7.09 38.59 -11.84
N ASP A 434 6.66 38.94 -13.05
CA ASP A 434 5.60 38.26 -13.81
C ASP A 434 6.16 37.39 -14.96
N LYS A 435 7.48 37.36 -15.12
CA LYS A 435 8.16 36.59 -16.15
C LYS A 435 8.36 35.14 -15.71
N PRO A 436 7.99 34.15 -16.54
CA PRO A 436 8.38 32.78 -16.33
C PRO A 436 9.91 32.66 -16.24
N LEU A 437 10.39 31.81 -15.33
CA LEU A 437 11.83 31.56 -15.13
C LEU A 437 12.43 30.79 -16.32
N GLU A 438 11.64 29.93 -16.94
CA GLU A 438 12.02 29.14 -18.11
C GLU A 438 11.23 29.62 -19.32
N LYS A 439 11.95 29.94 -20.41
CA LYS A 439 11.33 30.13 -21.71
C LYS A 439 11.26 28.79 -22.42
N TRP A 440 10.06 28.26 -22.59
CA TRP A 440 9.83 27.11 -23.44
C TRP A 440 9.75 27.60 -24.89
N THR A 441 10.78 27.30 -25.69
CA THR A 441 10.67 27.34 -27.15
C THR A 441 9.88 26.11 -27.57
N CYS A 442 8.69 26.32 -28.15
CA CYS A 442 7.91 25.27 -28.79
C CYS A 442 8.61 24.71 -30.03
#